data_AF-K3XM27-F1
#
_entry.id   AF-K3XM27-F1
#
_cell.length_a   1.000
_cell.length_b   1.000
_cell.length_c   1.000
_cell.angle_alpha   90.00
_cell.angle_beta   90.00
_cell.angle_gamma   90.00
#
_symmetry.space_group_name_H-M   'P 1'
#
loop_
_entity.id
_entity.type
_entity.pdbx_description
1 polymer ?
#
loop_
_entity_poly.entity_id
_entity_poly.type
_entity_poly.pdbx_seq_one_letter_code
_entity_poly.pdbx_strand_id
1 'polypeptide(L)'
;MASRCRRSQSPALLALAVLSCLQLALPAASQLSPTTTRPLPRPTATTTTTTPLEAGSGEVAGSGDIGGVAGRACTYTVQIKTSCSSPRRSPDAVSLAFGDTYRNEVYAARVTPARGFERCAKDTFRVTGPCGYGVCYLYLRRTGGVGWTPEWVRVYEPTSSTPSTFYYGDPLSNGVWYGTNRCLRRGAGGGASSEPVVAAAQALRL
;
A
#
# COMPACT_ATOMS: atom_id res chain seq x y z
N MET A 1 -34.25 46.04 -4.60
CA MET A 1 -34.35 46.80 -3.34
C MET A 1 -33.69 45.98 -2.24
N ALA A 2 -32.62 46.52 -1.64
CA ALA A 2 -31.77 45.84 -0.66
C ALA A 2 -32.29 46.06 0.78
N SER A 3 -32.38 45.00 1.58
CA SER A 3 -32.76 45.06 2.99
C SER A 3 -31.54 44.85 3.88
N ARG A 4 -31.34 45.83 4.76
CA ARG A 4 -30.11 46.10 5.53
C ARG A 4 -30.00 45.23 6.78
N CYS A 5 -28.74 45.01 7.16
CA CYS A 5 -28.27 44.60 8.48
C CYS A 5 -28.85 45.46 9.62
N ARG A 6 -29.11 44.83 10.78
CA ARG A 6 -28.90 45.45 12.10
C ARG A 6 -28.38 44.42 13.10
N ARG A 7 -27.09 44.56 13.43
CA ARG A 7 -26.46 44.01 14.63
C ARG A 7 -27.01 44.75 15.85
N SER A 8 -27.50 44.02 16.83
CA SER A 8 -27.82 44.55 18.16
C SER A 8 -26.51 44.66 18.96
N GLN A 9 -26.14 45.89 19.30
CA GLN A 9 -25.04 46.25 20.18
C GLN A 9 -25.63 46.53 21.57
N SER A 10 -25.06 45.94 22.62
CA SER A 10 -25.30 46.37 24.00
C SER A 10 -24.09 47.20 24.47
N PRO A 11 -24.31 48.42 25.00
CA PRO A 11 -23.25 49.34 25.43
C PRO A 11 -23.12 49.35 26.95
N ALA A 12 -21.97 48.96 27.50
CA ALA A 12 -21.51 49.43 28.80
C ALA A 12 -20.08 48.96 29.05
N LEU A 13 -19.31 49.79 29.75
CA LEU A 13 -17.96 49.54 30.27
C LEU A 13 -16.79 49.84 29.30
N LEU A 14 -16.78 51.09 28.84
CA LEU A 14 -15.57 51.87 28.60
C LEU A 14 -15.11 52.46 29.95
N ALA A 15 -13.87 52.19 30.37
CA ALA A 15 -12.94 53.18 30.98
C ALA A 15 -11.76 52.48 31.66
N LEU A 16 -10.55 52.71 31.13
CA LEU A 16 -9.21 52.80 31.76
C LEU A 16 -8.20 52.66 30.60
N ALA A 17 -7.94 53.74 29.85
CA ALA A 17 -6.78 54.64 30.03
C ALA A 17 -5.44 53.86 29.89
N VAL A 18 -4.88 53.72 28.68
CA VAL A 18 -3.96 54.66 28.00
C VAL A 18 -2.82 55.14 28.92
N LEU A 19 -1.60 54.61 28.75
CA LEU A 19 -0.34 55.37 28.56
C LEU A 19 0.90 54.44 28.53
N SER A 20 1.94 54.91 27.82
CA SER A 20 3.35 54.48 27.79
C SER A 20 3.76 53.56 26.62
N CYS A 21 4.09 54.13 25.45
CA CYS A 21 5.44 54.57 24.98
C CYS A 21 6.17 53.43 24.20
N LEU A 22 6.31 53.53 22.87
CA LEU A 22 7.51 54.06 22.15
C LEU A 22 8.82 53.59 22.81
N GLN A 23 9.83 52.96 22.21
CA GLN A 23 10.30 52.64 20.86
C GLN A 23 11.32 51.48 21.06
N LEU A 24 11.66 50.65 20.09
CA LEU A 24 12.89 50.82 19.29
C LEU A 24 12.95 49.80 18.17
N ALA A 25 13.40 50.29 17.02
CA ALA A 25 13.60 49.59 15.77
C ALA A 25 14.88 48.72 15.76
N LEU A 26 14.79 47.60 15.02
CA LEU A 26 15.79 46.89 14.16
C LEU A 26 17.24 46.66 14.68
N PRO A 27 17.97 45.57 14.27
CA PRO A 27 17.97 44.98 12.92
C PRO A 27 18.07 43.44 12.83
N ALA A 28 18.08 42.98 11.58
CA ALA A 28 18.31 41.62 11.13
C ALA A 28 19.62 40.99 11.65
N ALA A 29 19.57 39.70 11.97
CA ALA A 29 20.73 38.83 11.95
C ALA A 29 20.32 37.44 11.44
N SER A 30 20.71 37.16 10.21
CA SER A 30 20.78 35.84 9.62
C SER A 30 21.71 34.96 10.47
N GLN A 31 21.24 33.82 10.97
CA GLN A 31 22.14 32.74 11.37
C GLN A 31 21.72 31.46 10.66
N LEU A 32 22.52 31.17 9.63
CA LEU A 32 22.64 29.90 8.94
C LEU A 32 23.07 28.84 9.94
N SER A 33 22.27 27.79 10.12
CA SER A 33 22.74 26.57 10.78
C SER A 33 23.74 25.85 9.86
N PRO A 34 24.88 25.38 10.37
CA PRO A 34 25.79 24.56 9.60
C PRO A 34 25.16 23.19 9.33
N THR A 35 24.91 22.92 8.06
CA THR A 35 24.60 21.59 7.54
C THR A 35 25.84 20.72 7.70
N THR A 36 25.87 19.89 8.75
CA THR A 36 26.79 18.74 8.80
C THR A 36 26.33 17.75 7.74
N THR A 37 26.87 17.89 6.54
CA THR A 37 26.82 16.92 5.46
C THR A 37 27.59 15.67 5.90
N ARG A 38 26.88 14.71 6.50
CA ARG A 38 27.36 13.33 6.63
C ARG A 38 27.28 12.69 5.24
N PRO A 39 28.40 12.24 4.64
CA PRO A 39 28.34 11.50 3.39
C PRO A 39 27.54 10.21 3.62
N LEU A 40 26.43 10.05 2.88
CA LEU A 40 25.76 8.76 2.80
C LEU A 40 26.69 7.77 2.09
N PRO A 41 26.79 6.52 2.57
CA PRO A 41 27.48 5.47 1.84
C PRO A 41 26.79 5.28 0.49
N ARG A 42 27.62 5.25 -0.56
CA ARG A 42 27.25 4.94 -1.94
C ARG A 42 26.47 3.62 -1.95
N PRO A 43 25.21 3.57 -2.43
CA PRO A 43 24.58 2.30 -2.72
C PRO A 43 25.36 1.67 -3.88
N THR A 44 26.06 0.58 -3.60
CA THR A 44 26.50 -0.35 -4.63
C THR A 44 25.23 -0.82 -5.33
N ALA A 45 25.05 -0.42 -6.58
CA ALA A 45 23.97 -0.90 -7.40
C ALA A 45 24.17 -2.41 -7.59
N THR A 46 23.45 -3.22 -6.82
CA THR A 46 23.19 -4.60 -7.20
C THR A 46 22.17 -4.56 -8.33
N THR A 47 22.68 -4.44 -9.55
CA THR A 47 21.92 -4.66 -10.77
C THR A 47 21.40 -6.09 -10.73
N THR A 48 20.12 -6.29 -10.39
CA THR A 48 19.41 -7.54 -10.70
C THR A 48 19.14 -7.50 -12.20
N THR A 49 20.07 -8.06 -12.96
CA THR A 49 19.97 -8.25 -14.40
C THR A 49 18.83 -9.23 -14.68
N THR A 50 17.79 -8.75 -15.36
CA THR A 50 16.87 -9.59 -16.13
C THR A 50 17.61 -10.00 -17.40
N THR A 51 18.20 -11.19 -17.41
CA THR A 51 18.89 -11.73 -18.59
C THR A 51 17.92 -12.60 -19.42
N PRO A 52 17.82 -12.40 -20.74
CA PRO A 52 17.29 -13.41 -21.66
C PRO A 52 18.25 -14.61 -21.74
N LEU A 53 17.73 -15.79 -22.09
CA LEU A 53 18.49 -17.03 -22.25
C LEU A 53 19.68 -16.88 -23.20
N GLU A 54 20.90 -17.04 -22.68
CA GLU A 54 22.04 -17.56 -23.44
C GLU A 54 22.92 -18.42 -22.52
N ALA A 55 23.37 -19.55 -23.06
CA ALA A 55 24.12 -20.58 -22.36
C ALA A 55 25.55 -20.12 -22.05
N GLY A 56 25.96 -20.26 -20.79
CA GLY A 56 27.33 -19.96 -20.38
C GLY A 56 27.61 -20.49 -18.98
N SER A 57 28.32 -21.61 -18.92
CA SER A 57 28.87 -22.24 -17.72
C SER A 57 29.96 -21.37 -17.08
N GLY A 58 29.87 -21.17 -15.77
CA GLY A 58 30.93 -20.53 -14.97
C GLY A 58 30.57 -20.55 -13.48
N GLU A 59 31.29 -21.37 -12.72
CA GLU A 59 31.27 -21.41 -11.26
C GLU A 59 31.98 -20.18 -10.68
N VAL A 60 31.39 -19.55 -9.65
CA VAL A 60 32.12 -18.61 -8.78
C VAL A 60 31.67 -18.81 -7.33
N ALA A 61 32.66 -19.07 -6.49
CA ALA A 61 32.52 -19.24 -5.05
C ALA A 61 32.50 -17.89 -4.31
N GLY A 62 31.78 -17.85 -3.18
CA GLY A 62 32.11 -16.99 -2.05
C GLY A 62 31.03 -15.99 -1.61
N SER A 63 30.42 -16.24 -0.45
CA SER A 63 30.57 -15.41 0.75
C SER A 63 29.52 -15.82 1.78
N GLY A 64 29.97 -16.24 2.96
CA GLY A 64 29.11 -16.59 4.07
C GLY A 64 28.37 -15.36 4.61
N ASP A 65 27.06 -15.50 4.79
CA ASP A 65 26.23 -14.58 5.56
C ASP A 65 25.31 -15.40 6.47
N ILE A 66 24.92 -14.78 7.57
CA ILE A 66 24.47 -15.39 8.81
C ILE A 66 23.22 -16.24 8.58
N GLY A 67 23.26 -17.48 9.10
CA GLY A 67 22.20 -18.47 8.99
C GLY A 67 20.86 -18.01 9.55
N GLY A 68 20.09 -17.30 8.74
CA GLY A 68 18.65 -17.50 8.66
C GLY A 68 18.44 -18.84 7.97
N VAL A 69 17.57 -19.70 8.51
CA VAL A 69 17.12 -20.90 7.81
C VAL A 69 16.63 -20.44 6.44
N ALA A 70 17.45 -20.62 5.41
CA ALA A 70 17.10 -20.29 4.04
C ALA A 70 16.06 -21.32 3.62
N GLY A 71 14.80 -21.06 4.01
CA GLY A 71 13.67 -21.82 3.56
C GLY A 71 13.69 -21.82 2.04
N ARG A 72 13.39 -22.98 1.45
CA ARG A 72 13.22 -23.12 0.00
C ARG A 72 12.38 -21.97 -0.56
N ALA A 73 12.90 -21.30 -1.59
CA ALA A 73 12.17 -20.27 -2.30
C ALA A 73 11.24 -20.92 -3.35
N CYS A 74 10.00 -20.45 -3.41
CA CYS A 74 9.02 -20.85 -4.40
C CYS A 74 8.70 -19.67 -5.31
N THR A 75 8.50 -19.95 -6.60
CA THR A 75 7.97 -18.96 -7.54
C THR A 75 6.48 -19.20 -7.75
N TYR A 76 5.69 -18.20 -7.42
CA TYR A 76 4.26 -18.16 -7.60
C TYR A 76 3.90 -17.45 -8.91
N THR A 77 2.84 -17.91 -9.55
CA THR A 77 2.22 -17.15 -10.66
C THR A 77 0.96 -16.47 -10.13
N VAL A 78 0.92 -15.15 -10.21
CA VAL A 78 -0.22 -14.35 -9.76
C VAL A 78 -0.92 -13.77 -10.98
N GLN A 79 -2.20 -14.12 -11.17
CA GLN A 79 -3.04 -13.51 -12.18
C GLN A 79 -3.99 -12.52 -11.52
N ILE A 80 -4.07 -11.31 -12.06
CA ILE A 80 -4.96 -10.26 -11.58
C ILE A 80 -5.89 -9.91 -12.74
N LYS A 81 -7.21 -10.03 -12.53
CA LYS A 81 -8.19 -9.50 -13.47
C LYS A 81 -8.64 -8.13 -13.00
N THR A 82 -8.49 -7.14 -13.87
CA THR A 82 -9.03 -5.80 -13.66
C THR A 82 -10.51 -5.78 -14.04
N SER A 83 -11.35 -5.21 -13.19
CA SER A 83 -12.79 -5.10 -13.44
C SER A 83 -13.10 -4.23 -14.66
N CYS A 84 -14.21 -4.52 -15.33
CA CYS A 84 -14.75 -3.68 -16.39
C CYS A 84 -15.29 -2.33 -15.89
N SER A 85 -15.47 -2.16 -14.58
CA SER A 85 -15.80 -0.87 -13.95
C SER A 85 -14.57 0.02 -13.68
N SER A 86 -13.35 -0.54 -13.71
CA SER A 86 -12.10 0.20 -13.50
C SER A 86 -11.88 1.28 -14.58
N PRO A 87 -11.10 2.35 -14.35
CA PRO A 87 -10.69 3.27 -15.42
C PRO A 87 -10.13 2.53 -16.65
N ARG A 88 -10.22 3.13 -17.85
CA ARG A 88 -9.75 2.50 -19.11
C ARG A 88 -8.34 1.90 -18.97
N ARG A 89 -7.47 2.62 -18.27
CA ARG A 89 -6.09 2.25 -17.96
C ARG A 89 -5.72 2.90 -16.63
N SER A 90 -5.09 2.15 -15.74
CA SER A 90 -4.57 2.65 -14.47
C SER A 90 -3.05 2.49 -14.38
N PRO A 91 -2.29 3.60 -14.28
CA PRO A 91 -0.84 3.56 -14.07
C PRO A 91 -0.47 3.35 -12.59
N ASP A 92 -1.46 3.21 -11.70
CA ASP A 92 -1.23 3.14 -10.27
C ASP A 92 -0.38 1.91 -9.90
N ALA A 93 0.54 2.10 -8.95
CA ALA A 93 1.33 1.01 -8.40
C ALA A 93 0.47 0.16 -7.46
N VAL A 94 0.71 -1.15 -7.45
CA VAL A 94 0.03 -2.06 -6.53
C VAL A 94 1.07 -2.89 -5.79
N SER A 95 1.05 -2.84 -4.46
CA SER A 95 1.78 -3.79 -3.62
C SER A 95 0.86 -4.97 -3.30
N LEU A 96 1.45 -6.15 -3.20
CA LEU A 96 0.75 -7.42 -2.99
C LEU A 96 1.38 -8.16 -1.82
N ALA A 97 0.55 -8.69 -0.92
CA ALA A 97 0.96 -9.59 0.14
C ALA A 97 -0.01 -10.78 0.19
N PHE A 98 0.51 -12.00 0.27
CA PHE A 98 -0.30 -13.21 0.44
C PHE A 98 0.46 -14.27 1.22
N GLY A 99 -0.26 -15.21 1.81
CA GLY A 99 0.37 -16.29 2.57
C GLY A 99 -0.63 -17.31 3.09
N ASP A 100 -0.13 -18.16 3.97
CA ASP A 100 -0.85 -19.29 4.54
C ASP A 100 -0.98 -19.21 6.08
N THR A 101 -1.61 -20.23 6.67
CA THR A 101 -1.82 -20.32 8.13
C THR A 101 -0.51 -20.49 8.92
N TYR A 102 0.59 -20.82 8.25
CA TYR A 102 1.90 -21.07 8.84
C TYR A 102 2.82 -19.83 8.78
N ARG A 103 2.29 -18.67 8.36
CA ARG A 103 3.04 -17.42 8.20
C ARG A 103 4.12 -17.48 7.12
N ASN A 104 3.94 -18.34 6.11
CA ASN A 104 4.74 -18.26 4.88
C ASN A 104 4.21 -17.09 4.04
N GLU A 105 4.60 -15.87 4.42
CA GLU A 105 4.17 -14.65 3.73
C GLU A 105 5.08 -14.34 2.55
N VAL A 106 4.46 -14.07 1.41
CA VAL A 106 5.09 -13.56 0.20
C VAL A 106 4.68 -12.11 0.03
N TYR A 107 5.67 -11.23 -0.13
CA TYR A 107 5.45 -9.80 -0.34
C TYR A 107 6.09 -9.35 -1.66
N ALA A 108 5.30 -8.68 -2.49
CA ALA A 108 5.77 -7.98 -3.68
C ALA A 108 5.50 -6.48 -3.53
N ALA A 109 6.56 -5.69 -3.44
CA ALA A 109 6.46 -4.24 -3.29
C ALA A 109 5.72 -3.58 -4.47
N ARG A 110 5.84 -4.15 -5.67
CA ARG A 110 5.18 -3.63 -6.87
C ARG A 110 4.85 -4.72 -7.88
N VAL A 111 3.57 -4.86 -8.20
CA VAL A 111 3.02 -5.68 -9.30
C VAL A 111 2.24 -4.76 -10.23
N THR A 112 2.87 -4.23 -11.26
CA THR A 112 2.20 -3.32 -12.21
C THR A 112 2.67 -3.67 -13.61
N PRO A 113 1.77 -3.87 -14.58
CA PRO A 113 2.18 -4.13 -15.97
C PRO A 113 2.96 -2.94 -16.52
N ALA A 114 3.81 -3.15 -17.52
CA ALA A 114 4.58 -2.06 -18.13
C ALA A 114 3.67 -0.95 -18.69
N ARG A 115 2.47 -1.32 -19.17
CA ARG A 115 1.45 -0.38 -19.62
C ARG A 115 0.41 -0.07 -18.53
N GLY A 116 0.60 -0.46 -17.28
CA GLY A 116 -0.43 -0.31 -16.25
C GLY A 116 -1.61 -1.26 -16.46
N PHE A 117 -2.56 -1.24 -15.54
CA PHE A 117 -3.71 -2.14 -15.54
C PHE A 117 -4.79 -1.65 -16.52
N GLU A 118 -5.08 -2.45 -17.54
CA GLU A 118 -6.14 -2.15 -18.51
C GLU A 118 -7.50 -2.68 -18.05
N ARG A 119 -8.57 -1.94 -18.34
CA ARG A 119 -9.94 -2.34 -18.00
C ARG A 119 -10.28 -3.70 -18.62
N CYS A 120 -10.96 -4.57 -17.86
CA CYS A 120 -11.36 -5.93 -18.26
C CYS A 120 -10.18 -6.88 -18.59
N ALA A 121 -8.93 -6.44 -18.50
CA ALA A 121 -7.77 -7.24 -18.86
C ALA A 121 -7.32 -8.13 -17.72
N LYS A 122 -6.52 -9.14 -18.06
CA LYS A 122 -5.84 -10.02 -17.12
C LYS A 122 -4.34 -9.81 -17.24
N ASP A 123 -3.69 -9.56 -16.12
CA ASP A 123 -2.25 -9.39 -16.02
C ASP A 123 -1.65 -10.54 -15.20
N THR A 124 -0.48 -11.03 -15.61
CA THR A 124 0.19 -12.16 -14.97
C THR A 124 1.57 -11.75 -14.48
N PHE A 125 1.89 -12.10 -13.23
CA PHE A 125 3.14 -11.78 -12.57
C PHE A 125 3.78 -13.04 -11.99
N ARG A 126 5.11 -13.08 -11.96
CA ARG A 126 5.86 -14.08 -11.19
C ARG A 126 6.38 -13.42 -9.92
N VAL A 127 6.08 -14.03 -8.77
CA VAL A 127 6.49 -13.51 -7.47
C VAL A 127 7.21 -14.61 -6.70
N THR A 128 8.37 -14.30 -6.16
CA THR A 128 9.19 -15.24 -5.39
C THR A 128 9.03 -14.98 -3.89
N GLY A 129 8.96 -16.04 -3.10
CA GLY A 129 8.90 -15.96 -1.64
C GLY A 129 9.05 -17.34 -0.99
N PRO A 130 8.83 -17.46 0.33
CA PRO A 130 8.85 -18.74 1.01
C PRO A 130 7.79 -19.70 0.43
N CYS A 131 8.11 -20.99 0.35
CA CYS A 131 7.14 -22.00 -0.04
C CYS A 131 6.07 -22.21 1.04
N GLY A 132 4.84 -21.79 0.74
CA GLY A 132 3.63 -22.06 1.53
C GLY A 132 2.91 -23.37 1.19
N TYR A 133 1.81 -23.60 1.89
CA TYR A 133 0.99 -24.83 1.84
C TYR A 133 -0.51 -24.51 1.69
N GLY A 134 -0.88 -23.76 0.64
CA GLY A 134 -2.25 -23.28 0.47
C GLY A 134 -2.42 -21.83 0.93
N VAL A 135 -2.36 -20.90 -0.02
CA VAL A 135 -2.62 -19.47 0.22
C VAL A 135 -4.06 -19.29 0.69
N CYS A 136 -4.24 -18.70 1.88
CA CYS A 136 -5.55 -18.48 2.51
C CYS A 136 -5.84 -17.02 2.86
N TYR A 137 -4.87 -16.12 2.67
CA TYR A 137 -5.10 -14.68 2.70
C TYR A 137 -4.38 -13.96 1.58
N LEU A 138 -4.93 -12.82 1.16
CA LEU A 138 -4.32 -11.95 0.17
C LEU A 138 -4.78 -10.51 0.40
N TYR A 139 -3.82 -9.59 0.34
CA TYR A 139 -4.03 -8.15 0.44
C TYR A 139 -3.36 -7.41 -0.71
N LEU A 140 -4.02 -6.35 -1.17
CA LEU A 140 -3.53 -5.41 -2.16
C LEU A 140 -3.46 -4.02 -1.54
N ARG A 141 -2.47 -3.24 -1.95
CA ARG A 141 -2.37 -1.81 -1.61
C ARG A 141 -2.06 -1.01 -2.85
N ARG A 142 -3.03 -0.20 -3.29
CA ARG A 142 -2.88 0.70 -4.43
C ARG A 142 -2.15 1.98 -4.00
N THR A 143 -1.23 2.47 -4.82
CA THR A 143 -0.58 3.77 -4.67
C THR A 143 -0.65 4.52 -6.00
N GLY A 144 -1.39 5.61 -6.04
CA GLY A 144 -1.55 6.45 -7.23
C GLY A 144 -2.80 7.33 -7.21
N GLY A 145 -2.97 8.13 -8.26
CA GLY A 145 -4.03 9.14 -8.33
C GLY A 145 -5.23 8.76 -9.20
N VAL A 146 -5.13 7.75 -10.06
CA VAL A 146 -6.16 7.45 -11.08
C VAL A 146 -7.26 6.55 -10.51
N GLY A 147 -6.91 5.65 -9.60
CA GLY A 147 -7.81 4.61 -9.13
C GLY A 147 -7.67 3.33 -9.94
N TRP A 148 -8.05 2.22 -9.32
CA TRP A 148 -8.03 0.90 -9.95
C TRP A 148 -8.99 -0.03 -9.19
N THR A 149 -9.73 -0.85 -9.94
CA THR A 149 -10.70 -1.81 -9.40
C THR A 149 -10.34 -3.23 -9.85
N PRO A 150 -9.79 -4.07 -8.96
CA PRO A 150 -9.61 -5.48 -9.26
C PRO A 150 -10.97 -6.20 -9.22
N GLU A 151 -11.13 -7.22 -10.06
CA GLU A 151 -12.26 -8.16 -10.03
C GLU A 151 -11.87 -9.42 -9.26
N TRP A 152 -10.69 -9.97 -9.53
CA TRP A 152 -10.15 -11.08 -8.75
C TRP A 152 -8.63 -11.18 -8.88
N VAL A 153 -8.03 -11.87 -7.92
CA VAL A 153 -6.64 -12.31 -7.93
C VAL A 153 -6.59 -13.82 -7.76
N ARG A 154 -5.83 -14.50 -8.61
CA ARG A 154 -5.54 -15.92 -8.53
C ARG A 154 -4.06 -16.14 -8.25
N VAL A 155 -3.76 -16.93 -7.24
CA VAL A 155 -2.39 -17.34 -6.92
C VAL A 155 -2.23 -18.80 -7.25
N TYR A 156 -1.31 -19.09 -8.17
CA TYR A 156 -0.91 -20.44 -8.55
C TYR A 156 0.38 -20.78 -7.82
N GLU A 157 0.32 -21.79 -6.97
CA GLU A 157 1.47 -22.34 -6.28
C GLU A 157 2.21 -23.32 -7.20
N PRO A 158 3.55 -23.44 -7.09
CA PRO A 158 4.32 -24.33 -7.97
C PRO A 158 3.94 -25.81 -7.81
N THR A 159 3.37 -26.19 -6.67
CA THR A 159 3.00 -27.57 -6.33
C THR A 159 1.51 -27.86 -6.47
N SER A 160 0.69 -26.90 -6.92
CA SER A 160 -0.78 -27.05 -7.03
C SER A 160 -1.28 -26.64 -8.42
N SER A 161 -2.13 -27.47 -9.02
CA SER A 161 -2.85 -27.13 -10.26
C SER A 161 -4.07 -26.24 -10.02
N THR A 162 -4.57 -26.19 -8.78
CA THR A 162 -5.75 -25.39 -8.40
C THR A 162 -5.29 -24.08 -7.75
N PRO A 163 -5.63 -22.91 -8.31
CA PRO A 163 -5.23 -21.63 -7.74
C PRO A 163 -6.12 -21.21 -6.57
N SER A 164 -5.54 -20.55 -5.58
CA SER A 164 -6.29 -19.80 -4.57
C SER A 164 -6.87 -18.53 -5.20
N THR A 165 -8.20 -18.39 -5.18
CA THR A 165 -8.91 -17.26 -5.80
C THR A 165 -9.48 -16.29 -4.75
N PHE A 166 -9.12 -15.02 -4.89
CA PHE A 166 -9.58 -13.91 -4.06
C PHE A 166 -10.38 -12.94 -4.92
N TYR A 167 -11.65 -12.77 -4.59
CA TYR A 167 -12.54 -11.86 -5.32
C TYR A 167 -12.52 -10.47 -4.71
N TYR A 168 -12.62 -9.50 -5.60
CA TYR A 168 -12.73 -8.09 -5.35
C TYR A 168 -13.94 -7.57 -6.14
N GLY A 169 -14.27 -6.29 -6.01
CA GLY A 169 -15.42 -5.70 -6.69
C GLY A 169 -15.45 -4.18 -6.59
N ASP A 170 -14.84 -3.64 -5.53
CA ASP A 170 -14.82 -2.21 -5.26
C ASP A 170 -13.47 -1.57 -5.63
N PRO A 171 -13.48 -0.28 -6.02
CA PRO A 171 -12.25 0.50 -6.22
C PRO A 171 -11.39 0.55 -4.95
N LEU A 172 -10.09 0.33 -5.09
CA LEU A 172 -9.19 0.39 -3.95
C LEU A 172 -8.88 1.83 -3.53
N SER A 173 -8.96 2.12 -2.24
CA SER A 173 -8.47 3.38 -1.65
C SER A 173 -6.95 3.53 -1.84
N ASN A 174 -6.47 4.78 -1.89
CA ASN A 174 -5.05 5.05 -2.04
C ASN A 174 -4.30 4.82 -0.72
N GLY A 175 -3.24 4.01 -0.75
CA GLY A 175 -2.34 3.82 0.39
C GLY A 175 -2.87 2.94 1.52
N VAL A 176 -3.99 2.25 1.33
CA VAL A 176 -4.60 1.35 2.33
C VAL A 176 -4.53 -0.10 1.86
N TRP A 177 -4.18 -1.01 2.77
CA TRP A 177 -4.23 -2.46 2.51
C TRP A 177 -5.68 -2.94 2.53
N TYR A 178 -6.10 -3.64 1.47
CA TYR A 178 -7.44 -4.19 1.32
C TYR A 178 -7.36 -5.64 0.84
N GLY A 179 -8.18 -6.53 1.41
CA GLY A 179 -8.14 -7.95 1.08
C GLY A 179 -8.95 -8.79 2.04
N THR A 180 -8.72 -10.11 1.99
CA THR A 180 -9.44 -11.06 2.85
C THR A 180 -8.48 -12.06 3.46
N ASN A 181 -8.77 -12.47 4.70
CA ASN A 181 -8.10 -13.56 5.39
C ASN A 181 -9.13 -14.65 5.71
N ARG A 182 -8.98 -15.79 5.04
CA ARG A 182 -9.84 -16.97 5.16
C ARG A 182 -9.07 -18.15 5.75
N CYS A 183 -7.90 -17.90 6.32
CA CYS A 183 -7.16 -18.94 7.00
C CYS A 183 -8.01 -19.46 8.15
N LEU A 184 -8.15 -20.78 8.21
CA LEU A 184 -8.79 -21.41 9.36
C LEU A 184 -8.04 -20.94 10.60
N ARG A 185 -8.77 -20.27 11.51
CA ARG A 185 -8.25 -20.13 12.86
C ARG A 185 -8.03 -21.55 13.36
N ARG A 186 -6.81 -21.85 13.81
CA ARG A 186 -6.47 -23.12 14.43
C ARG A 186 -7.35 -23.27 15.67
N GLY A 187 -8.56 -23.83 15.49
CA GLY A 187 -9.63 -23.87 16.50
C GLY A 187 -11.06 -23.53 16.06
N ALA A 188 -11.39 -23.33 14.78
CA ALA A 188 -12.79 -23.15 14.34
C ALA A 188 -13.19 -24.19 13.29
N GLY A 189 -13.32 -25.45 13.72
CA GLY A 189 -14.17 -26.41 13.03
C GLY A 189 -15.62 -26.11 13.41
N GLY A 190 -16.43 -25.68 12.45
CA GLY A 190 -17.88 -25.49 12.63
C GLY A 190 -18.32 -24.11 12.16
N GLY A 191 -19.27 -24.10 11.22
CA GLY A 191 -19.64 -22.94 10.41
C GLY A 191 -20.06 -21.68 11.18
N ALA A 192 -19.75 -20.54 10.58
CA ALA A 192 -20.49 -19.31 10.79
C ALA A 192 -20.52 -18.56 9.45
N SER A 193 -21.61 -18.79 8.74
CA SER A 193 -22.10 -17.99 7.62
C SER A 193 -22.36 -16.55 8.08
N SER A 194 -21.87 -15.60 7.28
CA SER A 194 -22.43 -14.26 7.00
C SER A 194 -22.86 -13.37 8.18
N GLU A 195 -22.17 -12.23 8.34
CA GLU A 195 -22.84 -10.91 8.41
C GLU A 195 -21.85 -9.76 8.07
N PRO A 196 -22.27 -8.73 7.31
CA PRO A 196 -21.47 -7.55 7.04
C PRO A 196 -21.57 -6.55 8.19
N VAL A 197 -20.43 -6.13 8.76
CA VAL A 197 -20.40 -5.04 9.73
C VAL A 197 -20.55 -3.71 8.99
N VAL A 198 -21.79 -3.27 8.81
CA VAL A 198 -22.10 -1.90 8.40
C VAL A 198 -21.84 -1.00 9.61
N ALA A 199 -20.70 -0.31 9.61
CA ALA A 199 -20.41 0.72 10.59
C ALA A 199 -21.32 1.93 10.34
N ALA A 200 -22.41 2.02 11.11
CA ALA A 200 -23.22 3.22 11.18
C ALA A 200 -22.47 4.31 11.96
N ALA A 201 -22.02 5.35 11.25
CA ALA A 201 -21.62 6.61 11.87
C ALA A 201 -22.89 7.34 12.33
N GLN A 202 -23.19 7.33 13.62
CA GLN A 202 -24.18 8.24 14.19
C GLN A 202 -23.52 9.60 14.41
N ALA A 203 -23.86 10.52 13.52
CA ALA A 203 -23.85 11.93 13.82
C ALA A 203 -25.00 12.23 14.77
N LEU A 204 -24.71 12.72 15.98
CA LEU A 204 -25.68 13.48 16.75
C LEU A 204 -25.10 14.88 16.99
N ARG A 205 -25.66 15.83 16.24
CA ARG A 205 -25.70 17.24 16.59
C ARG A 205 -26.86 17.42 17.57
N LEU A 206 -26.62 18.11 18.68
CA LEU A 206 -27.31 19.34 19.13
C LEU A 206 -26.64 19.86 20.39
#